data_AF-F1C714-F1
#
_entry.id   AF-F1C714-F1
#
_cell.length_a   1.000
_cell.length_b   1.000
_cell.length_c   1.000
_cell.angle_alpha   90.00
_cell.angle_beta   90.00
_cell.angle_gamma   90.00
#
_symmetry.space_group_name_H-M   'P 1'
#
loop_
_entity.id
_entity.type
_entity.pdbx_description
1 polymer ?
#
loop_
_entity_poly.entity_id
_entity_poly.type
_entity_poly.pdbx_seq_one_letter_code
_entity_poly.pdbx_strand_id
1 'polypeptide(L)'
;VEFEDGTVEENIDSVVFCTGYNGNFPFLPPALSEGPHRDLTLYKTLFPPCLSQPTLAIMGLFQTKGPIMPIVEMQARWAVKVFAGLSRLPCKEKMLEVIESERKRNMKSYDCPRKAALQVDFIPYLDFMAEQVGVRPNFLRLLLRDPVLWVRVFFGPCTPYQYRLSGPGQWAGARQAILTQWERVVQPFRTRVVPEPESRPSVLFSPWLLTFGAAVTIAVL
;
A
#
# COMPACT_ATOMS: atom_id res chain seq x y z
N VAL A 1 40.66 -10.36 0.64
CA VAL A 1 39.46 -10.30 1.51
C VAL A 1 39.18 -11.72 1.97
N GLU A 2 39.12 -11.95 3.27
CA GLU A 2 38.78 -13.25 3.85
C GLU A 2 37.29 -13.26 4.21
N PHE A 3 36.59 -14.33 3.83
CA PHE A 3 35.18 -14.55 4.13
C PHE A 3 35.01 -15.38 5.41
N GLU A 4 33.80 -15.36 5.97
CA GLU A 4 33.49 -16.05 7.23
C GLU A 4 33.66 -17.59 7.15
N ASP A 5 33.58 -18.16 5.95
CA ASP A 5 33.83 -19.59 5.70
C ASP A 5 35.34 -19.94 5.59
N GLY A 6 36.22 -18.95 5.79
CA GLY A 6 37.68 -19.09 5.72
C GLY A 6 38.24 -19.04 4.30
N THR A 7 37.42 -18.80 3.28
CA THR A 7 37.91 -18.57 1.92
C THR A 7 38.56 -17.20 1.79
N VAL A 8 39.62 -17.10 0.98
CA VAL A 8 40.37 -15.85 0.79
C VAL A 8 40.39 -15.51 -0.70
N GLU A 9 39.89 -14.32 -1.03
CA GLU A 9 39.99 -13.75 -2.36
C GLU A 9 41.11 -12.70 -2.40
N GLU A 10 42.10 -12.93 -3.25
CA GLU A 10 43.25 -12.03 -3.43
C GLU A 10 43.00 -11.04 -4.58
N ASN A 11 43.90 -10.06 -4.77
CA ASN A 11 43.85 -9.10 -5.88
C ASN A 11 42.55 -8.28 -6.00
N ILE A 12 41.95 -7.92 -4.87
CA ILE A 12 40.78 -7.00 -4.85
C ILE A 12 41.27 -5.56 -4.81
N ASP A 13 41.02 -4.83 -5.89
CA ASP A 13 41.42 -3.42 -6.03
C ASP A 13 40.48 -2.44 -5.31
N SER A 14 39.21 -2.83 -5.10
CA SER A 14 38.18 -1.93 -4.55
C SER A 14 37.06 -2.69 -3.88
N VAL A 15 36.51 -2.09 -2.81
CA VAL A 15 35.36 -2.60 -2.06
C VAL A 15 34.26 -1.55 -2.04
N VAL A 16 33.05 -1.95 -2.43
CA VAL A 16 31.87 -1.07 -2.45
C VAL A 16 30.92 -1.45 -1.31
N PHE A 17 30.75 -0.55 -0.34
CA PHE A 17 29.88 -0.79 0.81
C PHE A 17 28.42 -0.45 0.50
N CYS A 18 27.62 -1.47 0.20
CA CYS A 18 26.16 -1.37 0.01
C CYS A 18 25.38 -1.65 1.31
N THR A 19 25.86 -1.18 2.47
CA THR A 19 25.34 -1.52 3.81
C THR A 19 24.12 -0.69 4.26
N GLY A 20 23.60 0.17 3.38
CA GLY A 20 22.41 0.98 3.63
C GLY A 20 22.70 2.38 4.17
N TYR A 21 21.65 3.03 4.70
CA TYR A 21 21.69 4.43 5.12
C TYR A 21 21.11 4.63 6.52
N ASN A 22 21.56 5.69 7.19
CA ASN A 22 20.99 6.18 8.43
C ASN A 22 20.21 7.48 8.17
N GLY A 23 18.98 7.58 8.67
CA GLY A 23 18.22 8.83 8.67
C GLY A 23 18.58 9.69 9.87
N ASN A 24 18.85 10.98 9.63
CA ASN A 24 19.06 11.98 10.67
C ASN A 24 18.37 13.29 10.28
N PHE A 25 17.80 14.01 11.25
CA PHE A 25 17.04 15.23 11.04
C PHE A 25 17.62 16.37 11.89
N PRO A 26 18.79 16.94 11.51
CA PRO A 26 19.53 17.89 12.34
C PRO A 26 18.81 19.22 12.56
N PHE A 27 17.81 19.52 11.73
CA PHE A 27 16.95 20.70 11.86
C PHE A 27 15.77 20.50 12.83
N LEU A 28 15.51 19.27 13.28
CA LEU A 28 14.46 18.99 14.26
C LEU A 28 15.01 19.11 15.69
N PRO A 29 14.20 19.57 16.66
CA PRO A 29 14.58 19.56 18.06
C PRO A 29 14.95 18.14 18.54
N PRO A 30 16.03 17.97 19.31
CA PRO A 30 16.43 16.66 19.85
C PRO A 30 15.33 15.96 20.66
N ALA A 31 14.43 16.72 21.30
CA ALA A 31 13.28 16.21 22.04
C ALA A 31 12.28 15.41 21.19
N LEU A 32 12.30 15.53 19.86
CA LEU A 32 11.51 14.69 18.97
C LEU A 32 12.15 13.31 18.72
N SER A 33 13.44 13.17 19.02
CA SER A 33 14.27 12.00 18.76
C SER A 33 14.78 11.37 20.07
N GLU A 34 13.90 11.25 21.05
CA GLU A 34 14.20 10.67 22.37
C GLU A 34 14.16 9.14 22.30
N GLY A 35 15.31 8.51 22.12
CA GLY A 35 15.46 7.06 22.12
C GLY A 35 16.93 6.62 22.04
N PRO A 36 17.27 5.37 22.43
CA PRO A 36 18.65 4.89 22.46
C PRO A 36 19.35 4.91 21.09
N HIS A 37 18.57 4.99 20.00
CA HIS A 37 19.07 5.07 18.63
C HIS A 37 18.73 6.40 17.92
N ARG A 38 18.20 7.40 18.66
CA ARG A 38 17.69 8.68 18.11
C ARG A 38 16.64 8.52 17.01
N ASP A 39 15.89 7.42 17.03
CA ASP A 39 14.79 7.20 16.10
C ASP A 39 13.59 8.09 16.47
N LEU A 40 12.88 8.60 15.47
CA LEU A 40 11.66 9.37 15.67
C LEU A 40 10.51 8.44 16.09
N THR A 41 9.89 8.73 17.23
CA THR A 41 8.65 8.06 17.64
C THR A 41 7.47 8.74 16.95
N LEU A 42 6.84 8.05 16.00
CA LEU A 42 5.79 8.63 15.17
C LEU A 42 4.52 7.79 15.18
N TYR A 43 3.39 8.40 15.53
CA TYR A 43 2.08 7.80 15.36
C TYR A 43 1.80 7.59 13.87
N LYS A 44 1.54 6.33 13.49
CA LYS A 44 1.30 5.93 12.10
C LYS A 44 2.38 6.42 11.15
N THR A 45 3.64 6.42 11.59
CA THR A 45 4.81 6.89 10.82
C THR A 45 4.66 8.31 10.26
N LEU A 46 3.88 9.17 10.94
CA LEU A 46 3.55 10.52 10.48
C LEU A 46 3.64 11.59 11.58
N PHE A 47 2.94 11.43 12.71
CA PHE A 47 2.81 12.49 13.71
C PHE A 47 3.63 12.25 14.98
N PRO A 48 4.44 13.20 15.46
CA PRO A 48 5.12 13.08 16.75
C PRO A 48 4.11 13.20 17.92
N PRO A 49 3.97 12.17 18.79
CA PRO A 49 2.99 12.16 19.86
C PRO A 49 3.38 13.05 21.05
N CYS A 50 4.62 13.53 21.11
CA CYS A 50 5.10 14.42 22.16
C CYS A 50 4.61 15.87 22.01
N LEU A 51 4.11 16.25 20.82
CA LEU A 51 3.59 17.59 20.57
C LEU A 51 2.17 17.74 21.14
N SER A 52 1.94 18.83 21.89
CA SER A 52 0.61 19.17 22.42
C SER A 52 -0.37 19.59 21.33
N GLN A 53 0.14 20.23 20.27
CA GLN A 53 -0.63 20.63 19.09
C GLN A 53 -0.08 19.91 17.85
N PRO A 54 -0.92 19.25 17.04
CA PRO A 54 -0.48 18.47 15.89
C PRO A 54 -0.17 19.38 14.70
N THR A 55 0.93 20.11 14.77
CA THR A 55 1.35 21.13 13.77
C THR A 55 2.54 20.70 12.92
N LEU A 56 3.10 19.50 13.18
CA LEU A 56 4.22 18.90 12.47
C LEU A 56 3.85 17.49 12.03
N ALA A 57 4.21 17.14 10.79
CA ALA A 57 4.07 15.80 10.23
C ALA A 57 5.35 15.45 9.46
N ILE A 58 5.85 14.23 9.67
CA ILE A 58 7.03 13.68 9.00
C ILE A 58 6.54 12.68 7.96
N MET A 59 6.63 13.05 6.68
CA MET A 59 6.14 12.21 5.59
C MET A 59 7.26 11.39 4.97
N GLY A 60 6.94 10.17 4.52
CA GLY A 60 7.89 9.29 3.82
C GLY A 60 8.88 8.54 4.71
N LEU A 61 8.78 8.66 6.04
CA LEU A 61 9.63 7.92 6.98
C LEU A 61 9.04 6.55 7.31
N PHE A 62 9.04 5.64 6.34
CA PHE A 62 8.60 4.25 6.50
C PHE A 62 9.24 3.35 5.44
N GLN A 63 9.12 2.04 5.63
CA GLN A 63 9.48 1.01 4.66
C GLN A 63 8.26 0.15 4.37
N THR A 64 8.02 -0.19 3.11
CA THR A 64 6.86 -1.00 2.72
C THR A 64 7.17 -1.89 1.52
N LYS A 65 6.39 -2.96 1.38
CA LYS A 65 6.40 -3.82 0.19
C LYS A 65 5.37 -3.27 -0.82
N GLY A 66 5.71 -2.14 -1.44
CA GLY A 66 4.84 -1.42 -2.37
C GLY A 66 5.39 -0.04 -2.75
N PRO A 67 4.71 0.69 -3.64
CA PRO A 67 5.15 2.02 -4.05
C PRO A 67 5.00 3.05 -2.92
N ILE A 68 6.02 3.87 -2.70
CA ILE A 68 6.03 4.93 -1.67
C ILE A 68 5.09 6.08 -2.04
N MET A 69 5.03 6.43 -3.33
CA MET A 69 4.31 7.60 -3.85
C MET A 69 2.85 7.71 -3.39
N PRO A 70 1.99 6.67 -3.54
CA PRO A 70 0.60 6.77 -3.09
C PRO A 70 0.46 6.85 -1.57
N ILE A 71 1.38 6.26 -0.81
CA ILE A 71 1.36 6.37 0.64
C ILE A 71 1.68 7.80 1.08
N VAL A 72 2.73 8.41 0.53
CA VAL A 72 3.10 9.79 0.86
C VAL A 72 1.99 10.78 0.46
N GLU A 73 1.32 10.54 -0.67
CA GLU A 73 0.14 11.32 -1.07
C GLU A 73 -1.03 11.18 -0.07
N MET A 74 -1.30 9.97 0.44
CA MET A 74 -2.27 9.76 1.52
C MET A 74 -1.86 10.40 2.84
N GLN A 75 -0.59 10.29 3.23
CA GLN A 75 -0.05 10.96 4.41
C GLN A 75 -0.27 12.47 4.30
N ALA A 76 0.02 13.08 3.14
CA ALA A 76 -0.19 14.50 2.91
C ALA A 76 -1.67 14.90 3.03
N ARG A 77 -2.58 14.12 2.42
CA ARG A 77 -4.03 14.39 2.51
C ARG A 77 -4.55 14.32 3.93
N TRP A 78 -4.08 13.37 4.72
CA TRP A 78 -4.47 13.28 6.13
C TRP A 78 -3.83 14.40 6.97
N ALA A 79 -2.54 14.67 6.78
CA ALA A 79 -1.81 15.72 7.48
C ALA A 79 -2.48 17.10 7.32
N VAL A 80 -2.84 17.49 6.10
CA VAL A 80 -3.51 18.77 5.83
C VAL A 80 -4.88 18.82 6.53
N LYS A 81 -5.66 17.73 6.57
CA LYS A 81 -6.93 17.70 7.32
C LYS A 81 -6.72 17.86 8.82
N VAL A 82 -5.66 17.29 9.38
CA VAL A 82 -5.30 17.44 10.80
C VAL A 82 -4.90 18.89 11.08
N PHE A 83 -4.04 19.48 10.25
CA PHE A 83 -3.61 20.87 10.38
C PHE A 83 -4.77 21.86 10.24
N ALA A 84 -5.73 21.57 9.37
CA ALA A 84 -6.95 22.36 9.21
C ALA A 84 -7.99 22.14 10.33
N GLY A 85 -7.72 21.26 11.30
CA GLY A 85 -8.66 20.92 12.39
C GLY A 85 -9.86 20.08 11.97
N LEU A 86 -9.88 19.57 10.72
CA LEU A 86 -10.95 18.74 10.17
C LEU A 86 -10.83 17.26 10.57
N SER A 87 -9.69 16.85 11.10
CA SER A 87 -9.41 15.52 11.65
C SER A 87 -8.67 15.68 12.97
N ARG A 88 -9.03 14.89 13.99
CA ARG A 88 -8.40 14.95 15.32
C ARG A 88 -7.57 13.70 15.55
N LEU A 89 -6.36 13.88 16.06
CA LEU A 89 -5.54 12.77 16.53
C LEU A 89 -6.06 12.28 17.90
N PRO A 90 -5.87 10.98 18.24
CA PRO A 90 -6.20 10.48 19.56
C PRO A 90 -5.23 11.04 20.62
N CYS A 91 -5.51 10.78 21.91
CA CYS A 91 -4.62 11.20 22.99
C CYS A 91 -3.23 10.56 22.89
N LYS A 92 -2.24 11.17 23.54
CA LYS A 92 -0.84 10.75 23.52
C LYS A 92 -0.66 9.29 23.94
N GLU A 93 -1.35 8.88 25.00
CA GLU A 93 -1.29 7.52 25.55
C GLU A 93 -1.73 6.53 24.48
N LYS A 94 -2.84 6.83 23.79
CA LYS A 94 -3.36 5.96 22.74
C LYS A 94 -2.45 5.90 21.51
N MET A 95 -1.82 7.02 21.16
CA MET A 95 -0.83 7.05 20.07
C MET A 95 0.36 6.14 20.41
N LEU A 96 0.89 6.22 21.63
CA LEU A 96 2.02 5.40 22.09
C LEU A 96 1.65 3.91 22.16
N GLU A 97 0.45 3.56 22.64
CA GLU A 97 -0.05 2.19 22.62
C GLU A 97 -0.07 1.61 21.19
N VAL A 98 -0.56 2.38 20.22
CA VAL A 98 -0.62 1.94 18.82
C VAL A 98 0.78 1.71 18.27
N ILE A 99 1.71 2.65 18.49
CA ILE A 99 3.10 2.54 18.04
C ILE A 99 3.74 1.26 18.59
N GLU A 100 3.59 0.99 19.88
CA GLU A 100 4.17 -0.19 20.50
C GLU A 100 3.51 -1.49 20.00
N SER A 101 2.19 -1.48 19.80
CA SER A 101 1.47 -2.62 19.22
C SER A 101 1.92 -2.93 17.79
N GLU A 102 2.21 -1.89 17.00
CA GLU A 102 2.68 -2.02 15.62
C GLU A 102 4.11 -2.54 15.58
N ARG A 103 4.99 -1.99 16.41
CA ARG A 103 6.36 -2.46 16.57
C ARG A 103 6.40 -3.94 16.96
N LYS A 104 5.62 -4.36 17.97
CA LYS A 104 5.53 -5.77 18.41
C LYS A 104 5.03 -6.69 17.31
N ARG A 105 4.05 -6.24 16.51
CA ARG A 105 3.54 -7.02 15.38
C ARG A 105 4.63 -7.21 14.31
N ASN A 106 5.32 -6.13 13.95
CA ASN A 106 6.35 -6.15 12.93
C ASN A 106 7.58 -6.95 13.36
N MET A 107 7.92 -6.96 14.65
CA MET A 107 9.00 -7.79 15.19
C MET A 107 8.81 -9.30 14.96
N LYS A 108 7.59 -9.77 14.66
CA LYS A 108 7.35 -11.18 14.26
C LYS A 108 7.95 -11.52 12.89
N SER A 109 8.24 -10.52 12.07
CA SER A 109 8.74 -10.68 10.70
C SER A 109 10.08 -9.98 10.46
N TYR A 110 10.55 -9.17 11.41
CA TYR A 110 11.80 -8.41 11.31
C TYR A 110 12.55 -8.46 12.63
N ASP A 111 13.72 -9.11 12.63
CA ASP A 111 14.55 -9.29 13.83
C ASP A 111 15.20 -7.99 14.32
N CYS A 112 15.34 -7.01 13.43
CA CYS A 112 15.89 -5.70 13.76
C CYS A 112 14.78 -4.76 14.26
N PRO A 113 14.83 -4.27 15.53
CA PRO A 113 13.80 -3.39 16.07
C PRO A 113 13.62 -2.09 15.28
N ARG A 114 14.71 -1.55 14.73
CA ARG A 114 14.69 -0.31 13.92
C ARG A 114 13.97 -0.52 12.58
N LYS A 115 14.22 -1.64 11.90
CA LYS A 115 13.48 -2.01 10.69
C LYS A 115 12.01 -2.27 11.01
N ALA A 116 11.74 -2.99 12.10
CA ALA A 116 10.38 -3.27 12.55
C ALA A 116 9.58 -1.99 12.84
N ALA A 117 10.20 -0.95 13.42
CA ALA A 117 9.55 0.32 13.70
C ALA A 117 9.17 1.13 12.45
N LEU A 118 9.94 1.01 11.35
CA LEU A 118 9.67 1.71 10.10
C LEU A 118 8.73 0.94 9.16
N GLN A 119 8.55 -0.36 9.39
CA GLN A 119 7.80 -1.20 8.47
C GLN A 119 6.29 -0.92 8.52
N VAL A 120 5.68 -0.77 7.35
CA VAL A 120 4.22 -0.70 7.18
C VAL A 120 3.75 -1.63 6.07
N ASP A 121 2.59 -2.26 6.28
CA ASP A 121 1.94 -3.07 5.25
C ASP A 121 1.16 -2.17 4.30
N PHE A 122 1.42 -2.30 2.99
CA PHE A 122 0.98 -1.36 1.97
C PHE A 122 -0.53 -1.12 1.97
N ILE A 123 -1.34 -2.18 1.80
CA ILE A 123 -2.80 -2.08 1.69
C ILE A 123 -3.44 -1.66 3.04
N PRO A 124 -3.16 -2.32 4.18
CA PRO A 124 -3.75 -1.93 5.45
C PRO A 124 -3.44 -0.48 5.84
N TYR A 125 -2.22 -0.02 5.56
CA TYR A 125 -1.82 1.36 5.84
C TYR A 125 -2.57 2.36 4.95
N LEU A 126 -2.65 2.10 3.64
CA LEU A 126 -3.42 2.95 2.72
C LEU A 126 -4.91 2.98 3.07
N ASP A 127 -5.49 1.85 3.42
CA ASP A 127 -6.90 1.77 3.82
C ASP A 127 -7.17 2.54 5.12
N PHE A 128 -6.27 2.43 6.10
CA PHE A 128 -6.34 3.25 7.32
C PHE A 128 -6.29 4.75 6.97
N MET A 129 -5.34 5.18 6.14
CA MET A 129 -5.24 6.58 5.73
C MET A 129 -6.47 7.04 4.94
N ALA A 130 -6.95 6.21 4.03
CA ALA A 130 -8.14 6.49 3.24
C ALA A 130 -9.37 6.66 4.13
N GLU A 131 -9.47 5.92 5.23
CA GLU A 131 -10.52 6.09 6.23
C GLU A 131 -10.41 7.44 6.96
N GLN A 132 -9.21 7.82 7.40
CA GLN A 132 -8.98 9.14 8.02
C GLN A 132 -9.27 10.31 7.07
N VAL A 133 -8.96 10.13 5.78
CA VAL A 133 -9.24 11.12 4.74
C VAL A 133 -10.72 11.11 4.34
N GLY A 134 -11.40 9.96 4.44
CA GLY A 134 -12.80 9.78 4.02
C GLY A 134 -12.96 9.40 2.55
N VAL A 135 -11.99 8.67 1.98
CA VAL A 135 -11.97 8.21 0.59
C VAL A 135 -11.81 6.70 0.42
N ARG A 136 -11.91 5.95 1.52
CA ARG A 136 -11.92 4.49 1.48
C ARG A 136 -13.14 4.00 0.67
N PRO A 137 -12.96 3.20 -0.39
CA PRO A 137 -14.08 2.67 -1.15
C PRO A 137 -15.01 1.82 -0.27
N ASN A 138 -16.31 2.13 -0.28
CA ASN A 138 -17.31 1.27 0.35
C ASN A 138 -17.68 0.16 -0.65
N PHE A 139 -17.18 -1.04 -0.41
CA PHE A 139 -17.36 -2.18 -1.31
C PHE A 139 -18.83 -2.57 -1.51
N LEU A 140 -19.65 -2.58 -0.46
CA LEU A 140 -21.08 -2.94 -0.59
C LEU A 140 -21.82 -1.93 -1.48
N ARG A 141 -21.60 -0.64 -1.24
CA ARG A 141 -22.19 0.43 -2.07
C ARG A 141 -21.67 0.38 -3.51
N LEU A 142 -20.40 0.03 -3.70
CA LEU A 142 -19.78 -0.09 -5.01
C LEU A 142 -20.36 -1.28 -5.79
N LEU A 143 -20.56 -2.43 -5.13
CA LEU A 143 -21.18 -3.62 -5.72
C LEU A 143 -22.60 -3.32 -6.25
N LEU A 144 -23.40 -2.59 -5.48
CA LEU A 144 -24.78 -2.25 -5.85
C LEU A 144 -24.87 -1.21 -6.97
N ARG A 145 -23.90 -0.30 -7.08
CA ARG A 145 -23.92 0.79 -8.07
C ARG A 145 -23.18 0.47 -9.36
N ASP A 146 -22.04 -0.22 -9.26
CA ASP A 146 -21.17 -0.53 -10.39
C ASP A 146 -20.47 -1.87 -10.13
N PRO A 147 -21.17 -3.00 -10.39
CA PRO A 147 -20.63 -4.33 -10.13
C PRO A 147 -19.37 -4.63 -10.96
N VAL A 148 -19.23 -4.03 -12.15
CA VAL A 148 -18.04 -4.18 -12.99
C VAL A 148 -16.83 -3.54 -12.32
N LEU A 149 -16.97 -2.30 -11.85
CA LEU A 149 -15.91 -1.62 -11.12
C LEU A 149 -15.60 -2.35 -9.80
N TRP A 150 -16.63 -2.83 -9.09
CA TRP A 150 -16.45 -3.60 -7.86
C TRP A 150 -15.56 -4.82 -8.06
N VAL A 151 -15.83 -5.66 -9.08
CA VAL A 151 -14.99 -6.84 -9.38
C VAL A 151 -13.54 -6.42 -9.65
N ARG A 152 -13.32 -5.32 -10.38
CA ARG A 152 -11.97 -4.83 -10.70
C ARG A 152 -11.21 -4.27 -9.50
N VAL A 153 -11.91 -3.67 -8.53
CA VAL A 153 -11.28 -3.14 -7.30
C VAL A 153 -11.04 -4.27 -6.30
N PHE A 154 -11.95 -5.24 -6.18
CA PHE A 154 -11.84 -6.32 -5.19
C PHE A 154 -10.90 -7.45 -5.63
N PHE A 155 -10.99 -7.91 -6.88
CA PHE A 155 -10.17 -9.01 -7.41
C PHE A 155 -9.00 -8.54 -8.28
N GLY A 156 -8.97 -7.27 -8.65
CA GLY A 156 -7.88 -6.70 -9.47
C GLY A 156 -6.74 -6.14 -8.62
N PRO A 157 -5.75 -5.51 -9.27
CA PRO A 157 -4.65 -4.87 -8.56
C PRO A 157 -5.13 -3.65 -7.78
N CYS A 158 -4.66 -3.53 -6.54
CA CYS A 158 -4.90 -2.38 -5.67
C CYS A 158 -4.11 -1.17 -6.18
N THR A 159 -4.69 -0.43 -7.14
CA THR A 159 -4.09 0.79 -7.70
C THR A 159 -4.60 2.05 -7.00
N PRO A 160 -3.77 3.10 -6.87
CA PRO A 160 -4.12 4.28 -6.08
C PRO A 160 -5.34 5.06 -6.60
N TYR A 161 -5.73 4.84 -7.86
CA TYR A 161 -6.95 5.39 -8.44
C TYR A 161 -8.21 5.08 -7.60
N GLN A 162 -8.24 3.93 -6.90
CA GLN A 162 -9.39 3.55 -6.08
C GLN A 162 -9.68 4.54 -4.95
N TYR A 163 -8.64 5.19 -4.39
CA TYR A 163 -8.75 6.21 -3.34
C TYR A 163 -9.13 7.61 -3.87
N ARG A 164 -9.47 7.69 -5.17
CA ARG A 164 -10.00 8.88 -5.86
C ARG A 164 -11.37 8.60 -6.47
N LEU A 165 -11.98 7.44 -6.21
CA LEU A 165 -13.33 7.10 -6.70
C LEU A 165 -14.44 7.89 -6.01
N SER A 166 -14.22 8.32 -4.77
CA SER A 166 -15.21 9.05 -3.96
C SER A 166 -14.55 9.92 -2.90
N GLY A 167 -15.34 10.78 -2.27
CA GLY A 167 -14.92 11.65 -1.18
C GLY A 167 -14.08 12.86 -1.62
N PRO A 168 -13.41 13.56 -0.68
CA PRO A 168 -12.72 14.80 -0.98
C PRO A 168 -11.59 14.62 -1.99
N GLY A 169 -11.57 15.42 -3.06
CA GLY A 169 -10.57 15.29 -4.12
C GLY A 169 -10.82 14.11 -5.07
N GLN A 170 -12.08 13.65 -5.19
CA GLN A 170 -12.50 12.69 -6.21
C GLN A 170 -12.01 13.12 -7.60
N TRP A 171 -11.61 12.14 -8.41
CA TRP A 171 -11.18 12.36 -9.79
C TRP A 171 -12.12 11.63 -10.75
N ALA A 172 -12.75 12.38 -11.68
CA ALA A 172 -13.71 11.81 -12.63
C ALA A 172 -13.12 10.69 -13.50
N GLY A 173 -11.82 10.77 -13.81
CA GLY A 173 -11.10 9.75 -14.59
C GLY A 173 -10.76 8.46 -13.81
N ALA A 174 -10.96 8.41 -12.49
CA ALA A 174 -10.51 7.30 -11.65
C ALA A 174 -11.12 5.97 -12.08
N ARG A 175 -12.42 5.95 -12.38
CA ARG A 175 -13.12 4.77 -12.88
C ARG A 175 -12.49 4.27 -14.18
N GLN A 176 -12.36 5.14 -15.17
CA GLN A 176 -11.80 4.77 -16.47
C GLN A 176 -10.35 4.29 -16.32
N ALA A 177 -9.56 4.95 -15.48
CA ALA A 177 -8.18 4.56 -15.21
C ALA A 177 -8.08 3.13 -14.65
N ILE A 178 -8.96 2.73 -13.73
CA ILE A 178 -8.99 1.36 -13.19
C ILE A 178 -9.39 0.36 -14.27
N LEU A 179 -10.40 0.69 -15.09
CA LEU A 179 -10.90 -0.23 -16.12
C LEU A 179 -9.87 -0.50 -17.23
N THR A 180 -9.11 0.52 -17.64
CA THR A 180 -8.13 0.46 -18.75
C THR A 180 -6.69 0.32 -18.29
N GLN A 181 -6.43 0.05 -17.00
CA GLN A 181 -5.06 -0.04 -16.48
C GLN A 181 -4.21 -1.10 -17.18
N TRP A 182 -4.80 -2.25 -17.53
CA TRP A 182 -4.09 -3.32 -18.23
C TRP A 182 -3.73 -2.96 -19.67
N GLU A 183 -4.54 -2.14 -20.34
CA GLU A 183 -4.21 -1.63 -21.67
C GLU A 183 -2.93 -0.79 -21.62
N ARG A 184 -2.84 0.14 -20.65
CA ARG A 184 -1.63 0.97 -20.45
C ARG A 184 -0.41 0.15 -20.03
N VAL A 185 -0.60 -0.90 -19.23
CA VAL A 185 0.50 -1.80 -18.85
C VAL A 185 1.02 -2.56 -20.07
N VAL A 186 0.13 -3.05 -20.93
CA VAL A 186 0.49 -3.89 -22.09
C VAL A 186 0.99 -3.06 -23.28
N GLN A 187 0.50 -1.83 -23.45
CA GLN A 187 0.84 -0.93 -24.55
C GLN A 187 2.35 -0.79 -24.82
N PRO A 188 3.24 -0.51 -23.83
CA PRO A 188 4.66 -0.39 -24.09
C PRO A 188 5.34 -1.72 -24.48
N PHE A 189 4.71 -2.86 -24.20
CA PHE A 189 5.21 -4.18 -24.60
C PHE A 189 4.68 -4.65 -25.96
N ARG A 190 3.57 -4.08 -26.46
CA ARG A 190 3.01 -4.37 -27.79
C ARG A 190 3.70 -3.55 -28.88
N THR A 191 5.02 -3.66 -28.98
CA THR A 191 5.81 -2.96 -30.01
C THR A 191 5.68 -3.56 -31.41
N ARG A 192 5.11 -4.78 -31.52
CA ARG A 192 4.79 -5.46 -32.79
C ARG A 192 3.30 -5.78 -32.85
N VAL A 193 2.65 -5.38 -33.94
CA VAL A 193 1.26 -5.74 -34.22
C VAL A 193 1.23 -7.15 -34.82
N VAL A 194 0.50 -8.05 -34.18
CA VAL A 194 0.19 -9.38 -34.70
C VAL A 194 -1.27 -9.35 -35.14
N PRO A 195 -1.62 -9.79 -36.36
CA PRO A 195 -3.02 -9.90 -36.79
C PRO A 195 -3.80 -10.77 -35.81
N GLU A 196 -4.94 -10.29 -35.30
CA GLU A 196 -5.80 -11.13 -34.47
C GLU A 196 -6.33 -12.30 -35.32
N PRO A 197 -6.29 -13.55 -34.81
CA PRO A 197 -6.86 -14.67 -35.52
C PRO A 197 -8.37 -14.43 -35.71
N GLU A 198 -8.88 -14.66 -36.93
CA GLU A 198 -10.30 -14.51 -37.24
C GLU A 198 -11.14 -15.30 -36.23
N SER A 199 -12.17 -14.65 -35.67
CA SER A 199 -13.06 -15.22 -34.67
C SER A 199 -13.76 -16.45 -35.24
N ARG A 200 -13.30 -17.65 -34.88
CA ARG A 200 -14.05 -18.89 -35.14
C ARG A 200 -15.25 -18.93 -34.19
N PRO A 201 -16.49 -19.20 -34.66
CA PRO A 201 -17.62 -19.36 -33.77
C PRO A 201 -17.35 -20.54 -32.82
N SER A 202 -17.44 -20.27 -31.51
CA SER A 202 -17.20 -21.26 -30.46
C SER A 202 -18.26 -22.36 -30.52
N VAL A 203 -17.82 -23.61 -30.74
CA VAL A 203 -18.66 -24.83 -30.72
C VAL A 203 -19.15 -25.20 -29.30
N LEU A 204 -18.89 -24.34 -28.31
CA LEU A 204 -19.20 -24.58 -26.89
C LEU A 204 -20.65 -24.32 -26.50
N PHE A 205 -21.49 -23.80 -27.41
CA PHE A 205 -22.94 -23.67 -27.23
C PHE A 205 -23.70 -24.77 -27.99
N SER A 206 -23.31 -26.04 -27.79
CA SER A 206 -24.20 -27.14 -28.14
C SER A 206 -25.26 -27.29 -27.04
N PRO A 207 -26.58 -27.24 -27.35
CA PRO A 207 -27.66 -27.41 -26.37
C PRO A 207 -27.60 -28.74 -25.60
N TRP A 208 -26.82 -29.72 -26.11
CA TRP A 208 -26.68 -31.07 -25.55
C TRP A 208 -25.79 -31.15 -24.31
N LEU A 209 -24.96 -30.14 -24.01
CA LEU A 209 -24.17 -30.12 -22.77
C LEU A 209 -24.98 -29.66 -21.55
N LEU A 210 -26.07 -28.90 -21.76
CA LEU A 210 -26.99 -28.49 -20.70
C LEU A 210 -27.93 -29.62 -20.26
N THR A 211 -28.25 -30.56 -21.15
CA THR A 211 -29.14 -31.69 -20.83
C THR A 211 -28.48 -32.74 -19.94
N PHE A 212 -27.16 -32.91 -20.01
CA PHE A 212 -26.43 -33.83 -19.12
C PHE A 212 -26.31 -33.31 -17.67
N GLY A 213 -26.23 -31.99 -17.46
CA GLY A 213 -26.19 -31.41 -16.11
C GLY A 213 -27.49 -31.60 -15.32
N ALA A 214 -28.64 -31.49 -15.99
CA ALA A 214 -29.96 -31.64 -15.35
C ALA A 214 -30.29 -33.11 -15.01
N ALA A 215 -29.78 -34.08 -15.77
CA ALA A 215 -30.01 -35.50 -15.51
C ALA A 215 -29.29 -35.99 -14.24
N VAL A 216 -28.12 -35.43 -13.93
CA VAL A 216 -27.34 -35.82 -12.73
C VAL A 216 -27.97 -35.28 -11.44
N THR A 217 -28.71 -34.16 -11.49
CA THR A 217 -29.42 -33.62 -10.32
C THR A 217 -30.70 -34.36 -9.95
N ILE A 218 -31.30 -35.14 -10.86
CA ILE A 218 -32.53 -35.91 -10.57
C ILE A 218 -32.20 -37.29 -9.98
N ALA A 219 -30.99 -37.81 -10.16
CA ALA A 219 -30.58 -39.13 -9.65
C ALA A 219 -30.08 -39.12 -8.18
N VAL A 220 -30.07 -37.97 -7.51
CA VAL A 220 -29.53 -37.79 -6.14
C VAL A 220 -30.58 -37.25 -5.14
N LEU A 221 -31.86 -37.26 -5.52
CA LEU A 221 -33.01 -37.06 -4.62
C LEU A 221 -33.87 -38.33 -4.58
#